data_AF-D3V4A0-F1
#
_entry.id   AF-D3V4A0-F1
#
_cell.length_a   1.000
_cell.length_b   1.000
_cell.length_c   1.000
_cell.angle_alpha   90.00
_cell.angle_beta   90.00
_cell.angle_gamma   90.00
#
_symmetry.space_group_name_H-M   'P 1'
#
loop_
_entity.id
_entity.type
_entity.pdbx_description
1 polymer ?
#
loop_
_entity_poly.entity_id
_entity_poly.type
_entity_poly.pdbx_seq_one_letter_code
_entity_poly.pdbx_strand_id
1 'polypeptide(L)'
;MYKGNMEKLMIESGFTPKDIKFLESINKKNGTNLMDNIIDLDKRFYKLIFIVPLIFFGFAFLFLIADDVNVVGFIISTIITIPPILFMLSFRMSYRASIFMKKYKRKE
;
A
#
# COMPACT_ATOMS: atom_id res chain seq x y z
N MET A 1 -8.89 -10.18 -20.92
CA MET A 1 -7.91 -10.92 -20.10
C MET A 1 -8.61 -12.13 -19.47
N TYR A 2 -8.24 -13.36 -19.81
CA TYR A 2 -8.87 -14.57 -19.24
C TYR A 2 -8.50 -14.74 -17.75
N LYS A 3 -9.46 -15.20 -16.92
CA LYS A 3 -9.33 -15.33 -15.46
C LYS A 3 -8.07 -16.12 -15.04
N GLY A 4 -7.80 -17.26 -15.69
CA GLY A 4 -6.62 -18.08 -15.40
C GLY A 4 -5.28 -17.43 -15.78
N ASN A 5 -5.27 -16.52 -16.75
CA ASN A 5 -4.07 -15.79 -17.13
C ASN A 5 -3.76 -14.65 -16.14
N MET A 6 -4.80 -14.00 -15.62
CA MET A 6 -4.65 -12.92 -14.63
C MET A 6 -4.09 -13.42 -13.29
N GLU A 7 -4.61 -14.54 -12.77
CA GLU A 7 -4.13 -15.15 -11.53
C GLU A 7 -2.63 -15.51 -11.62
N LYS A 8 -2.20 -16.08 -12.74
CA LYS A 8 -0.78 -16.39 -13.00
C LYS A 8 0.10 -15.14 -12.94
N LEU A 9 -0.31 -14.06 -13.62
CA LEU A 9 0.44 -12.81 -13.66
C LEU A 9 0.49 -12.10 -12.29
N MET A 10 -0.54 -12.28 -11.47
CA MET A 10 -0.54 -11.80 -10.08
C MET A 10 0.45 -12.57 -9.22
N ILE A 11 0.50 -13.90 -9.34
CA ILE A 11 1.47 -14.73 -8.63
C ILE A 11 2.90 -14.34 -9.02
N GLU A 12 3.17 -14.12 -10.32
CA GLU A 12 4.46 -13.62 -10.83
C GLU A 12 4.83 -12.22 -10.30
N SER A 13 3.84 -11.46 -9.83
CA SER A 13 4.02 -10.16 -9.18
C SER A 13 4.16 -10.25 -7.66
N GLY A 14 4.09 -11.45 -7.10
CA GLY A 14 4.26 -11.72 -5.68
C GLY A 14 2.96 -11.82 -4.88
N PHE A 15 1.79 -11.85 -5.51
CA PHE A 15 0.54 -12.17 -4.80
C PHE A 15 0.52 -13.64 -4.38
N THR A 16 0.00 -13.93 -3.19
CA THR A 16 -0.27 -15.31 -2.79
C THR A 16 -1.65 -15.76 -3.25
N PRO A 17 -1.90 -17.07 -3.40
CA PRO A 17 -3.24 -17.59 -3.69
C PRO A 17 -4.29 -17.15 -2.64
N LYS A 18 -3.87 -16.92 -1.39
CA LYS A 18 -4.74 -16.38 -0.34
C LYS A 18 -5.14 -14.92 -0.63
N ASP A 19 -4.21 -14.09 -1.08
CA ASP A 19 -4.48 -12.70 -1.47
C ASP A 19 -5.48 -12.65 -2.65
N ILE A 20 -5.30 -13.53 -3.63
CA ILE A 20 -6.16 -13.59 -4.83
C ILE A 20 -7.58 -14.03 -4.44
N LYS A 21 -7.72 -15.10 -3.64
CA LYS A 21 -9.03 -15.53 -3.13
C LYS A 21 -9.72 -14.45 -2.30
N PHE A 22 -8.96 -13.70 -1.50
CA PHE A 22 -9.50 -12.57 -0.75
C PHE A 22 -10.04 -11.48 -1.68
N LEU A 23 -9.28 -11.07 -2.70
CA LEU A 23 -9.73 -10.09 -3.69
C LEU A 23 -10.94 -10.59 -4.49
N GLU A 24 -10.99 -11.88 -4.85
CA GLU A 24 -12.15 -12.49 -5.49
C GLU A 24 -13.40 -12.46 -4.60
N SER A 25 -13.25 -12.69 -3.29
CA SER A 25 -14.37 -12.59 -2.36
C SER A 25 -14.93 -11.16 -2.27
N ILE A 26 -14.05 -10.16 -2.33
CA ILE A 26 -14.43 -8.74 -2.37
C ILE A 26 -15.13 -8.42 -3.70
N ASN A 27 -14.58 -8.89 -4.83
CA ASN A 27 -15.20 -8.75 -6.16
C ASN A 27 -16.63 -9.27 -6.16
N LYS A 28 -16.82 -10.50 -5.66
CA LYS A 28 -18.13 -11.16 -5.62
C LYS A 28 -19.13 -10.37 -4.77
N LYS A 29 -18.67 -9.73 -3.70
CA LYS A 29 -19.50 -8.88 -2.83
C LYS A 29 -19.85 -7.53 -3.45
N ASN A 30 -18.91 -6.92 -4.17
CA ASN A 30 -19.03 -5.55 -4.67
C ASN A 30 -19.45 -5.48 -6.15
N GLY A 31 -19.62 -6.61 -6.83
CA GLY A 31 -19.90 -6.66 -8.27
C GLY A 31 -18.77 -6.11 -9.15
N THR A 32 -17.55 -6.04 -8.63
CA THR A 32 -16.37 -5.47 -9.29
C THR A 32 -15.51 -6.55 -9.93
N ASN A 33 -14.67 -6.15 -10.89
CA ASN A 33 -13.71 -7.08 -11.47
C ASN A 33 -12.38 -7.05 -10.69
N LEU A 34 -11.58 -8.10 -10.85
CA LEU A 34 -10.34 -8.26 -10.10
C LEU A 34 -9.29 -7.20 -10.45
N MET A 35 -9.31 -6.68 -11.68
CA MET A 35 -8.43 -5.60 -12.12
C MET A 35 -8.80 -4.27 -11.46
N ASP A 36 -10.09 -3.98 -11.24
CA ASP A 36 -10.55 -2.77 -10.56
C ASP A 36 -10.02 -2.72 -9.13
N ASN A 37 -10.04 -3.86 -8.43
CA ASN A 37 -9.48 -3.98 -7.09
C ASN A 37 -7.96 -3.79 -7.07
N ILE A 38 -7.24 -4.31 -8.07
CA ILE A 38 -5.79 -4.07 -8.21
C ILE A 38 -5.51 -2.58 -8.47
N ILE A 39 -6.31 -1.92 -9.30
CA ILE A 39 -6.18 -0.48 -9.57
C ILE A 39 -6.44 0.35 -8.31
N ASP A 40 -7.45 0.00 -7.51
CA ASP A 40 -7.74 0.69 -6.25
C ASP A 40 -6.59 0.51 -5.24
N LEU A 41 -6.05 -0.71 -5.14
CA LEU A 41 -4.89 -1.01 -4.31
C LEU A 41 -3.63 -0.22 -4.74
N ASP A 42 -3.36 -0.10 -6.04
CA ASP A 42 -2.26 0.71 -6.55
C ASP A 42 -2.45 2.20 -6.23
N LYS A 43 -3.67 2.74 -6.41
CA LYS A 43 -3.99 4.12 -6.00
C LYS A 43 -3.79 4.35 -4.51
N ARG A 44 -4.23 3.41 -3.67
CA ARG A 44 -4.02 3.45 -2.21
C ARG A 44 -2.54 3.43 -1.86
N PHE A 45 -1.72 2.68 -2.59
CA PHE A 45 -0.27 2.65 -2.40
C PHE A 45 0.33 4.05 -2.56
N TYR A 46 0.05 4.74 -3.67
CA TYR A 46 0.55 6.11 -3.89
C TYR A 46 -0.02 7.10 -2.89
N LYS A 47 -1.29 6.95 -2.50
CA LYS A 47 -1.91 7.78 -1.46
C LYS A 47 -1.19 7.61 -0.12
N LEU A 48 -0.83 6.38 0.27
CA LEU A 48 -0.06 6.12 1.48
C LEU A 48 1.37 6.66 1.39
N ILE A 49 2.04 6.47 0.25
CA ILE A 49 3.36 7.05 -0.02
C ILE A 49 3.35 8.57 0.10
N PHE A 50 2.26 9.25 -0.25
CA PHE A 50 2.20 10.70 -0.18
C PHE A 50 1.77 11.21 1.21
N ILE A 51 0.76 10.57 1.82
CA ILE A 51 0.20 11.01 3.10
C ILE A 51 1.18 10.75 4.26
N VAL A 52 1.87 9.60 4.27
CA VAL A 52 2.77 9.26 5.40
C VAL A 52 3.91 10.27 5.55
N PRO A 53 4.65 10.65 4.49
CA PRO A 53 5.64 11.71 4.58
C PRO A 53 5.03 13.07 4.89
N LEU A 54 3.85 13.39 4.35
CA LEU A 54 3.19 14.68 4.64
C LEU A 54 2.89 14.83 6.14
N ILE A 55 2.33 13.79 6.75
CA ILE A 55 2.09 13.74 8.20
C ILE A 55 3.42 13.86 8.95
N PHE A 56 4.44 13.10 8.52
CA PHE A 56 5.77 13.15 9.13
C PHE A 56 6.38 14.56 9.07
N PHE A 57 6.32 15.25 7.93
CA PHE A 57 6.79 16.62 7.78
C PHE A 57 5.99 17.60 8.64
N GLY A 58 4.67 17.44 8.74
CA GLY A 58 3.84 18.25 9.63
C GLY A 58 4.27 18.11 11.08
N PHE A 59 4.49 16.87 11.56
CA PHE A 59 5.03 16.61 12.89
C PHE A 59 6.45 17.16 13.07
N ALA A 60 7.33 16.98 12.08
CA ALA A 60 8.69 17.51 12.13
C ALA A 60 8.72 19.05 12.18
N PHE A 61 7.80 19.72 11.47
CA PHE A 61 7.68 21.18 11.51
C PHE A 61 7.19 21.68 12.87
N LEU A 62 6.15 21.05 13.43
CA LEU A 62 5.70 21.33 14.80
C LEU A 62 6.82 21.09 15.82
N PHE A 63 7.62 20.06 15.60
CA PHE A 63 8.77 19.72 16.43
C PHE A 63 9.86 20.81 16.38
N LEU A 64 10.17 21.36 15.19
CA LEU A 64 11.20 22.41 15.03
C LEU A 64 10.83 23.75 15.67
N ILE A 65 9.54 24.04 15.87
CA ILE A 65 9.05 25.31 16.44
C ILE A 65 8.89 25.22 17.96
N ALA A 66 8.86 24.01 18.52
CA ALA A 66 8.58 23.82 19.93
C ALA A 66 9.88 23.86 20.76
N ASP A 67 10.06 24.97 21.50
CA ASP A 67 11.30 25.32 22.23
C ASP A 67 11.75 24.26 23.27
N ASP A 68 10.84 23.44 23.79
CA ASP A 68 11.09 22.53 24.94
C ASP A 68 10.93 21.04 24.64
N VAL A 69 10.97 20.63 23.36
CA VAL A 69 10.63 19.24 22.99
C VAL A 69 11.87 18.38 22.80
N ASN A 70 11.90 17.22 23.47
CA ASN A 70 13.00 16.27 23.45
C ASN A 70 13.13 15.58 22.06
N VAL A 71 14.02 16.11 21.21
CA VAL A 71 14.33 15.65 19.82
C VAL A 71 14.54 14.15 19.74
N VAL A 72 15.22 13.60 20.74
CA VAL A 72 15.53 12.17 20.81
C VAL A 72 14.26 11.34 20.99
N GLY A 73 13.31 11.80 21.80
CA GLY A 73 12.02 11.12 22.00
C GLY A 73 11.16 11.10 20.74
N PHE A 74 11.20 12.17 19.94
CA PHE A 74 10.49 12.24 18.67
C PHE A 74 11.07 11.31 17.60
N ILE A 75 12.40 11.21 17.52
CA ILE A 75 13.08 10.28 16.61
C ILE A 75 12.74 8.83 16.99
N ILE A 76 12.80 8.50 18.29
CA ILE A 76 12.48 7.15 18.79
C ILE A 76 11.02 6.80 18.52
N SER A 77 10.06 7.69 18.81
CA SER A 77 8.65 7.43 18.56
C SER A 77 8.33 7.25 17.08
N THR A 78 8.97 8.03 16.21
CA THR A 78 8.86 7.89 14.75
C THR A 78 9.35 6.51 14.29
N ILE A 79 10.56 6.12 14.71
CA ILE A 79 11.16 4.83 14.32
C ILE A 79 10.32 3.65 14.81
N ILE A 80 9.65 3.77 15.97
CA ILE A 80 8.76 2.73 16.48
C ILE A 80 7.42 2.70 15.74
N THR A 81 6.90 3.84 15.30
CA THR A 81 5.54 3.95 14.73
C THR A 81 5.48 3.63 13.24
N ILE A 82 6.53 3.92 12.47
CA ILE A 82 6.56 3.67 11.01
C ILE A 82 6.52 2.16 10.65
N PRO A 83 7.30 1.26 11.27
CA PRO A 83 7.31 -0.15 10.89
C PRO A 83 5.95 -0.84 11.03
N PRO A 84 5.17 -0.66 12.12
CA PRO A 84 3.81 -1.20 12.23
C PRO A 84 2.87 -0.72 11.12
N ILE A 85 2.95 0.57 10.74
CA ILE A 85 2.14 1.14 9.65
C ILE A 85 2.50 0.50 8.31
N LEU A 86 3.78 0.28 8.04
CA LEU A 86 4.26 -0.39 6.82
C LEU A 86 3.98 -1.90 6.82
N PHE A 87 3.85 -2.53 8.00
CA PHE A 87 3.52 -3.94 8.13
C PHE A 87 2.02 -4.23 8.08
N MET A 88 1.16 -3.20 8.15
CA MET A 88 -0.27 -3.38 7.92
C MET A 88 -0.49 -4.07 6.58
N LEU A 89 -1.26 -5.16 6.61
CA LEU A 89 -1.58 -6.01 5.45
C LEU A 89 -2.02 -5.21 4.22
N SER A 90 -2.72 -4.10 4.43
CA SER A 90 -3.12 -3.14 3.40
C SER A 90 -1.94 -2.59 2.61
N PHE A 91 -0.82 -2.25 3.25
CA PHE A 91 0.35 -1.72 2.57
C PHE A 91 1.03 -2.78 1.71
N ARG A 92 1.18 -4.01 2.22
CA ARG A 92 1.76 -5.13 1.46
C ARG A 92 0.95 -5.50 0.22
N MET A 93 -0.37 -5.59 0.33
CA MET A 93 -1.23 -5.82 -0.83
C MET A 93 -1.15 -4.67 -1.84
N SER A 94 -1.16 -3.43 -1.35
CA SER A 94 -1.07 -2.23 -2.20
C SER A 94 0.28 -2.16 -2.94
N TYR A 95 1.37 -2.55 -2.28
CA TYR A 95 2.70 -2.63 -2.89
C TYR A 95 2.78 -3.67 -4.02
N ARG A 96 2.25 -4.88 -3.78
CA ARG A 96 2.18 -5.95 -4.78
C ARG A 96 1.32 -5.55 -5.97
N ALA A 97 0.19 -4.87 -5.72
CA ALA A 97 -0.65 -4.30 -6.77
C ALA A 97 0.12 -3.29 -7.62
N SER A 98 0.94 -2.44 -7.00
CA SER A 98 1.77 -1.48 -7.73
C SER A 98 2.84 -2.14 -8.60
N ILE A 99 3.49 -3.20 -8.11
CA ILE A 99 4.43 -4.01 -8.92
C ILE A 99 3.70 -4.61 -10.13
N PHE A 100 2.54 -5.22 -9.91
CA PHE A 100 1.74 -5.80 -10.98
C PHE A 100 1.36 -4.76 -12.04
N MET A 101 0.88 -3.60 -11.60
CA MET A 101 0.49 -2.49 -12.48
C MET A 101 1.67 -1.93 -13.27
N LYS A 102 2.86 -1.81 -12.66
CA LYS A 102 4.09 -1.42 -13.35
C LYS A 102 4.55 -2.44 -14.39
N LYS A 103 4.37 -3.74 -14.12
CA LYS A 103 4.80 -4.81 -15.04
C LYS A 103 3.87 -4.99 -16.24
N TYR A 104 2.55 -4.97 -16.00
CA TYR A 104 1.58 -5.50 -16.97
C TYR A 104 0.57 -4.48 -17.50
N LYS A 105 0.34 -3.35 -16.81
CA LYS A 105 -0.62 -2.34 -17.27
C LYS A 105 0.02 -1.10 -17.86
N ARG A 106 1.23 -0.73 -17.42
CA ARG A 106 1.96 0.43 -17.96
C ARG A 106 2.66 0.16 -19.32
N LYS A 107 2.46 -1.03 -19.90
CA LYS A 107 3.00 -1.46 -21.20
C LYS A 107 1.95 -1.54 -22.31
N GLU A 108 0.68 -1.28 -21.98
CA GLU A 108 -0.37 -0.96 -22.95
C GLU A 108 -0.54 0.56 -23.03
#